data_AF-A0A7X8BYF8-F1
#
_entry.id   AF-A0A7X8BYF8-F1
#
_cell.length_a   1.000
_cell.length_b   1.000
_cell.length_c   1.000
_cell.angle_alpha   90.00
_cell.angle_beta   90.00
_cell.angle_gamma   90.00
#
_symmetry.space_group_name_H-M   'P 1'
#
loop_
_entity.id
_entity.type
_entity.pdbx_description
1 polymer ?
#
loop_
_entity_poly.entity_id
_entity_poly.type
_entity_poly.pdbx_seq_one_letter_code
_entity_poly.pdbx_strand_id
1 'polypeptide(L)'
;MKENKQKKSKKVEKKDYNYWLKKVAIYPQELEYVPTKYKTAELCERAVKHSGWVLKDVPAELKTPELCKLAVKNNGWALEHVPEELKTSELCALAVQEEGGALEYVPAELKTPELCKLAVKERGSALKHVPEELKTTELCALTLQENVPWALGYIPEELRTLELCTLAVQKNGNALEYVPDELRTLELCTLAVQKSSYALKYIPEELKTPDFYKLAVTLKGSALEYVPDELKTEELCKLAVKKIVVY
;
A
#
# COMPACT_ATOMS: atom_id res chain seq x y z
N MET A 1 43.09 38.11 -40.22
CA MET A 1 41.85 38.07 -41.02
C MET A 1 40.85 37.15 -40.32
N LYS A 2 39.55 37.48 -40.43
CA LYS A 2 38.48 37.27 -39.45
C LYS A 2 38.18 35.81 -39.04
N GLU A 3 37.92 35.64 -37.74
CA GLU A 3 37.28 34.50 -37.10
C GLU A 3 35.91 34.19 -37.72
N ASN A 4 35.66 32.93 -38.09
CA ASN A 4 34.37 32.47 -38.58
C ASN A 4 33.65 31.71 -37.44
N LYS A 5 32.99 32.45 -36.56
CA LYS A 5 32.06 31.88 -35.56
C LYS A 5 30.78 31.43 -36.27
N GLN A 6 30.71 30.14 -36.62
CA GLN A 6 29.46 29.50 -37.01
C GLN A 6 28.47 29.51 -35.81
N LYS A 7 27.60 30.51 -35.79
CA LYS A 7 26.37 30.50 -34.98
C LYS A 7 25.49 29.34 -35.46
N LYS A 8 25.50 28.21 -34.75
CA LYS A 8 24.43 27.20 -34.84
C LYS A 8 23.13 27.86 -34.37
N SER A 9 22.33 28.34 -35.32
CA SER A 9 20.96 28.74 -35.10
C SER A 9 20.17 27.54 -34.56
N LYS A 10 19.87 27.52 -33.25
CA LYS A 10 18.86 26.62 -32.70
C LYS A 10 17.54 27.04 -33.38
N LYS A 11 17.06 26.27 -34.36
CA LYS A 11 15.68 26.42 -34.86
C LYS A 11 14.76 26.28 -33.64
N VAL A 12 14.19 27.39 -33.20
CA VAL A 12 13.16 27.37 -32.16
C VAL A 12 11.96 26.69 -32.80
N GLU A 13 11.71 25.44 -32.42
CA GLU A 13 10.55 24.71 -32.89
C GLU A 13 9.29 25.46 -32.46
N LYS A 14 8.40 25.76 -33.41
CA LYS A 14 7.17 26.48 -33.14
C LYS A 14 6.23 25.56 -32.39
N LYS A 15 5.90 25.91 -31.14
CA LYS A 15 4.98 25.14 -30.28
C LYS A 15 3.50 25.39 -30.66
N ASP A 16 3.12 24.98 -31.86
CA ASP A 16 1.74 25.02 -32.34
C ASP A 16 0.93 23.78 -31.91
N TYR A 17 -0.32 23.64 -32.36
CA TYR A 17 -1.17 22.51 -32.00
C TYR A 17 -0.56 21.16 -32.40
N ASN A 18 0.05 21.07 -33.59
CA ASN A 18 0.64 19.82 -34.08
C ASN A 18 1.88 19.42 -33.27
N TYR A 19 2.65 20.40 -32.81
CA TYR A 19 3.72 20.17 -31.84
C TYR A 19 3.17 19.52 -30.57
N TRP A 20 2.15 20.12 -29.95
CA TRP A 20 1.56 19.60 -28.72
C TRP A 20 0.88 18.23 -28.91
N LEU A 21 0.20 18.03 -30.04
CA LEU A 21 -0.43 16.75 -30.38
C LEU A 21 0.59 15.61 -30.44
N LYS A 22 1.74 15.83 -31.08
CA LYS A 22 2.83 14.84 -31.13
C LYS A 22 3.48 14.66 -29.76
N LYS A 23 3.70 15.76 -29.03
CA LYS A 23 4.37 15.75 -27.74
C LYS A 23 3.57 14.98 -26.69
N VAL A 24 2.27 15.27 -26.56
CA VAL A 24 1.33 14.61 -25.65
C VAL A 24 1.12 13.14 -26.01
N ALA A 25 1.20 12.77 -27.29
CA ALA A 25 1.12 11.37 -27.71
C ALA A 25 2.29 10.50 -27.22
N ILE A 26 3.45 11.11 -26.94
CA ILE A 26 4.64 10.41 -26.42
C ILE A 26 4.72 10.57 -24.90
N TYR A 27 4.40 11.77 -24.40
CA TYR A 27 4.50 12.17 -23.00
C TYR A 27 3.18 12.81 -22.57
N PRO A 28 2.18 12.01 -22.13
CA PRO A 28 0.86 12.52 -21.77
C PRO A 28 0.90 13.64 -20.71
N GLN A 29 1.86 13.58 -19.79
CA GLN A 29 2.10 14.58 -18.74
C GLN A 29 2.43 15.98 -19.29
N GLU A 30 2.87 16.09 -20.54
CA GLU A 30 3.12 17.40 -21.16
C GLU A 30 1.84 18.21 -21.35
N LEU A 31 0.66 17.60 -21.17
CA LEU A 31 -0.63 18.29 -21.15
C LEU A 31 -0.65 19.44 -20.13
N GLU A 32 0.06 19.32 -19.01
CA GLU A 32 0.25 20.38 -18.01
C GLU A 32 0.72 21.69 -18.65
N TYR A 33 1.68 21.61 -19.58
CA TYR A 33 2.33 22.77 -20.22
C TYR A 33 1.63 23.25 -21.50
N VAL A 34 0.58 22.56 -21.95
CA VAL A 34 -0.15 22.94 -23.16
C VAL A 34 -0.91 24.25 -22.88
N PRO A 35 -0.71 25.32 -23.68
CA PRO A 35 -1.51 26.54 -23.56
C PRO A 35 -3.01 26.25 -23.69
N THR A 36 -3.86 26.90 -22.90
CA THR A 36 -5.32 26.66 -22.85
C THR A 36 -5.98 26.64 -24.23
N LYS A 37 -5.58 27.55 -25.14
CA LYS A 37 -6.07 27.60 -26.52
C LYS A 37 -5.84 26.33 -27.36
N TYR A 38 -4.94 25.45 -26.92
CA TYR A 38 -4.62 24.18 -27.58
C TYR A 38 -5.10 22.97 -26.77
N LYS A 39 -5.63 23.14 -25.55
CA LYS A 39 -6.28 22.07 -24.77
C LYS A 39 -7.68 21.83 -25.33
N THR A 40 -7.75 21.15 -26.46
CA THR A 40 -9.01 20.71 -27.07
C THR A 40 -9.49 19.41 -26.40
N ALA A 41 -10.78 19.09 -26.57
CA ALA A 41 -11.33 17.81 -26.12
C ALA A 41 -10.56 16.61 -26.71
N GLU A 42 -10.23 16.66 -28.01
CA GLU A 42 -9.47 15.61 -28.71
C GLU A 42 -8.08 15.41 -28.09
N LEU A 43 -7.35 16.50 -27.82
CA LEU A 43 -6.02 16.41 -27.23
C LEU A 43 -6.07 15.86 -25.80
N CYS A 44 -7.03 16.32 -25.00
CA CYS A 44 -7.25 15.84 -23.64
C CYS A 44 -7.63 14.35 -23.61
N GLU A 45 -8.56 13.93 -24.46
CA GLU A 45 -8.96 12.53 -24.59
C GLU A 45 -7.77 11.65 -25.00
N ARG A 46 -6.95 12.12 -25.95
CA ARG A 46 -5.74 11.41 -26.37
C ARG A 46 -4.74 11.26 -25.22
N ALA A 47 -4.53 12.31 -24.42
CA ALA A 47 -3.66 12.26 -23.25
C ALA A 47 -4.17 11.23 -22.23
N VAL A 48 -5.46 11.32 -21.88
CA VAL A 48 -6.11 10.46 -20.89
C VAL A 48 -6.11 8.99 -21.31
N LYS A 49 -6.24 8.69 -22.61
CA LYS A 49 -6.10 7.33 -23.15
C LYS A 49 -4.76 6.69 -22.85
N HIS A 50 -3.69 7.48 -22.75
CA HIS A 50 -2.35 7.00 -22.46
C HIS A 50 -1.99 7.04 -20.98
N SER A 51 -2.56 7.95 -20.20
CA SER A 51 -2.39 8.01 -18.75
C SER A 51 -3.59 8.67 -18.08
N GLY A 52 -4.33 7.93 -17.26
CA GLY A 52 -5.52 8.45 -16.57
C GLY A 52 -5.20 9.62 -15.61
N TRP A 53 -4.00 9.64 -15.04
CA TRP A 53 -3.56 10.67 -14.08
C TRP A 53 -3.56 12.09 -14.64
N VAL A 54 -3.41 12.24 -15.96
CA VAL A 54 -3.39 13.56 -16.63
C VAL A 54 -4.74 14.27 -16.60
N LEU A 55 -5.80 13.62 -16.10
CA LEU A 55 -7.09 14.27 -15.84
C LEU A 55 -6.94 15.52 -14.95
N LYS A 56 -5.92 15.56 -14.08
CA LYS A 56 -5.57 16.74 -13.28
C LYS A 56 -5.29 18.00 -14.12
N ASP A 57 -4.74 17.80 -15.32
CA ASP A 57 -4.31 18.88 -16.23
C ASP A 57 -5.39 19.24 -17.25
N VAL A 58 -6.51 18.50 -17.27
CA VAL A 58 -7.66 18.76 -18.15
C VAL A 58 -8.48 19.93 -17.58
N PRO A 59 -8.82 20.96 -18.38
CA PRO A 59 -9.70 22.04 -17.97
C PRO A 59 -11.04 21.51 -17.47
N ALA A 60 -11.60 22.13 -16.43
CA ALA A 60 -12.84 21.67 -15.81
C ALA A 60 -14.00 21.57 -16.81
N GLU A 61 -14.11 22.50 -17.77
CA GLU A 61 -15.19 22.48 -18.78
C GLU A 61 -15.09 21.30 -19.76
N LEU A 62 -13.94 20.63 -19.82
CA LEU A 62 -13.70 19.47 -20.69
C LEU A 62 -13.78 18.13 -19.95
N LYS A 63 -14.00 18.14 -18.62
CA LYS A 63 -14.17 16.91 -17.83
C LYS A 63 -15.59 16.38 -17.98
N THR A 64 -15.81 15.62 -19.04
CA THR A 64 -17.07 14.91 -19.27
C THR A 64 -17.14 13.61 -18.46
N PRO A 65 -18.34 13.06 -18.19
CA PRO A 65 -18.49 11.75 -17.55
C PRO A 65 -17.70 10.65 -18.27
N GLU A 66 -17.69 10.68 -19.60
CA GLU A 66 -17.00 9.71 -20.45
C GLU A 66 -15.48 9.82 -20.31
N LEU A 67 -14.96 11.05 -20.28
CA LEU A 67 -13.52 11.29 -20.10
C LEU A 67 -13.07 10.90 -18.68
N CYS A 68 -13.87 11.21 -17.66
CA CYS A 68 -13.61 10.80 -16.28
C CYS A 68 -13.60 9.28 -16.14
N LYS A 69 -14.59 8.60 -16.73
CA LYS A 69 -14.64 7.13 -16.76
C LYS A 69 -13.44 6.52 -17.47
N LEU A 70 -13.02 7.11 -18.59
CA LEU A 70 -11.83 6.68 -19.31
C LEU A 70 -10.55 6.86 -18.49
N ALA A 71 -10.42 7.97 -17.78
CA ALA A 71 -9.29 8.23 -16.90
C ALA A 71 -9.22 7.23 -15.74
N VAL A 72 -10.34 7.02 -15.04
CA VAL A 72 -10.45 6.08 -13.91
C VAL A 72 -10.16 4.65 -14.35
N LYS A 73 -10.68 4.23 -15.51
CA LYS A 73 -10.41 2.89 -16.06
C LYS A 73 -8.93 2.65 -16.35
N ASN A 74 -8.17 3.70 -16.68
CA ASN A 74 -6.74 3.60 -16.95
C ASN A 74 -5.89 3.78 -15.69
N ASN A 75 -6.43 4.41 -14.64
CA ASN A 75 -5.77 4.62 -13.36
C ASN A 75 -6.82 4.99 -12.29
N GLY A 76 -7.07 4.10 -11.33
CA GLY A 76 -8.08 4.33 -10.28
C GLY A 76 -7.85 5.59 -9.45
N TRP A 77 -6.58 6.03 -9.28
CA TRP A 77 -6.24 7.27 -8.58
C TRP A 77 -6.72 8.54 -9.31
N ALA A 78 -7.05 8.44 -10.60
CA ALA A 78 -7.61 9.57 -11.34
C ALA A 78 -8.94 10.06 -10.76
N LEU A 79 -9.60 9.25 -9.91
CA LEU A 79 -10.80 9.65 -9.16
C LEU A 79 -10.58 10.93 -8.33
N GLU A 80 -9.36 11.19 -7.84
CA GLU A 80 -9.00 12.43 -7.14
C GLU A 80 -9.37 13.69 -7.95
N HIS A 81 -9.20 13.61 -9.27
CA HIS A 81 -9.35 14.76 -10.17
C HIS A 81 -10.69 14.78 -10.92
N VAL A 82 -11.60 13.86 -10.59
CA VAL A 82 -12.97 13.87 -11.08
C VAL A 82 -13.77 14.92 -10.31
N PRO A 83 -14.52 15.82 -10.98
CA PRO A 83 -15.42 16.75 -10.30
C PRO A 83 -16.43 16.00 -9.42
N GLU A 84 -16.75 16.56 -8.26
CA GLU A 84 -17.55 15.88 -7.24
C GLU A 84 -18.93 15.47 -7.78
N GLU A 85 -19.55 16.34 -8.58
CA GLU A 85 -20.84 16.10 -9.23
C GLU A 85 -20.82 14.95 -10.24
N LEU A 86 -19.64 14.50 -10.68
CA LEU A 86 -19.46 13.39 -11.62
C LEU A 86 -19.06 12.08 -10.92
N LYS A 87 -18.79 12.11 -9.60
CA LYS A 87 -18.48 10.90 -8.83
C LYS A 87 -19.76 10.13 -8.55
N THR A 88 -20.06 9.19 -9.43
CA THR A 88 -21.16 8.24 -9.22
C THR A 88 -20.69 7.01 -8.47
N SER A 89 -21.62 6.24 -7.88
CA SER A 89 -21.31 4.95 -7.24
C SER A 89 -20.60 3.99 -8.20
N GLU A 90 -21.02 3.97 -9.48
CA GLU A 90 -20.39 3.13 -10.50
C GLU A 90 -18.95 3.55 -10.79
N LEU A 91 -18.69 4.86 -10.89
CA LEU A 91 -17.35 5.37 -11.15
C LEU A 91 -16.42 5.12 -9.96
N CYS A 92 -16.93 5.30 -8.74
CA CYS A 92 -16.20 4.99 -7.51
C CYS A 92 -15.88 3.50 -7.39
N ALA A 93 -16.84 2.62 -7.69
CA ALA A 93 -16.62 1.18 -7.72
C ALA A 93 -15.56 0.78 -8.75
N LEU A 94 -15.59 1.38 -9.94
CA LEU A 94 -14.57 1.16 -10.97
C LEU A 94 -13.19 1.59 -10.48
N ALA A 95 -13.08 2.77 -9.85
CA ALA A 95 -11.82 3.28 -9.32
C ALA A 95 -11.22 2.35 -8.26
N VAL A 96 -12.05 1.91 -7.32
CA VAL A 96 -11.66 1.00 -6.23
C VAL A 96 -11.31 -0.39 -6.75
N GLN A 97 -11.97 -0.86 -7.81
CA GLN A 97 -11.65 -2.14 -8.43
C GLN A 97 -10.28 -2.12 -9.14
N GLU A 98 -9.93 -1.00 -9.79
CA GLU A 98 -8.62 -0.84 -10.42
C GLU A 98 -7.52 -0.62 -9.38
N GLU A 99 -7.78 0.20 -8.36
CA GLU A 99 -6.86 0.53 -7.28
C GLU A 99 -7.64 0.72 -5.97
N GLY A 100 -7.57 -0.22 -5.04
CA GLY A 100 -8.31 -0.21 -3.77
C GLY A 100 -8.00 1.01 -2.90
N GLY A 101 -6.81 1.59 -3.07
CA GLY A 101 -6.44 2.88 -2.44
C GLY A 101 -7.29 4.07 -2.90
N ALA A 102 -7.94 4.00 -4.07
CA ALA A 102 -8.82 5.05 -4.58
C ALA A 102 -10.03 5.30 -3.67
N LEU A 103 -10.32 4.40 -2.71
CA LEU A 103 -11.32 4.62 -1.65
C LEU A 103 -11.07 5.95 -0.89
N GLU A 104 -9.83 6.43 -0.83
CA GLU A 104 -9.48 7.74 -0.27
C GLU A 104 -10.30 8.89 -0.89
N TYR A 105 -10.53 8.84 -2.20
CA TYR A 105 -11.15 9.92 -2.97
C TYR A 105 -12.65 9.72 -3.24
N VAL A 106 -13.21 8.62 -2.72
CA VAL A 106 -14.65 8.35 -2.77
C VAL A 106 -15.37 9.26 -1.78
N PRO A 107 -16.45 9.95 -2.19
CA PRO A 107 -17.27 10.75 -1.28
C PRO A 107 -17.79 9.91 -0.11
N ALA A 108 -17.86 10.49 1.09
CA ALA A 108 -18.19 9.74 2.31
C ALA A 108 -19.55 9.02 2.20
N GLU A 109 -20.53 9.69 1.60
CA GLU A 109 -21.89 9.18 1.35
C GLU A 109 -21.94 8.01 0.36
N LEU A 110 -20.89 7.82 -0.45
CA LEU A 110 -20.77 6.72 -1.41
C LEU A 110 -19.95 5.54 -0.87
N LYS A 111 -19.35 5.65 0.32
CA LYS A 111 -18.60 4.55 0.95
C LYS A 111 -19.55 3.54 1.58
N THR A 112 -20.08 2.65 0.77
CA THR A 112 -20.91 1.53 1.27
C THR A 112 -20.03 0.43 1.90
N PRO A 113 -20.60 -0.43 2.76
CA PRO A 113 -19.89 -1.60 3.29
C PRO A 113 -19.29 -2.49 2.20
N GLU A 114 -20.01 -2.68 1.09
CA GLU A 114 -19.58 -3.50 -0.05
C GLU A 114 -18.39 -2.88 -0.77
N LEU A 115 -18.41 -1.56 -0.97
CA LEU A 115 -17.31 -0.84 -1.60
C LEU A 115 -16.05 -0.86 -0.71
N CYS A 116 -16.22 -0.65 0.60
CA CYS A 116 -15.12 -0.74 1.56
C CYS A 116 -14.53 -2.15 1.59
N LYS A 117 -15.38 -3.19 1.56
CA LYS A 117 -14.95 -4.59 1.47
C LYS A 117 -14.17 -4.88 0.19
N LEU A 118 -14.63 -4.34 -0.95
CA LEU A 118 -13.94 -4.47 -2.22
C LEU A 118 -12.54 -3.83 -2.16
N ALA A 119 -12.46 -2.61 -1.63
CA ALA A 119 -11.21 -1.86 -1.49
C ALA A 119 -10.18 -2.60 -0.63
N VAL A 120 -10.60 -3.07 0.55
CA VAL A 120 -9.72 -3.79 1.48
C VAL A 120 -9.28 -5.14 0.92
N LYS A 121 -10.15 -5.81 0.16
CA LYS A 121 -9.81 -7.07 -0.50
C LYS A 121 -8.79 -6.88 -1.63
N GLU A 122 -8.87 -5.77 -2.37
CA GLU A 122 -7.88 -5.44 -3.41
C GLU A 122 -6.56 -5.00 -2.77
N ARG A 123 -6.61 -4.15 -1.74
CA ARG A 123 -5.43 -3.66 -1.02
C ARG A 123 -5.75 -3.49 0.46
N GLY A 124 -5.15 -4.33 1.30
CA GLY A 124 -5.40 -4.33 2.75
C GLY A 124 -5.17 -2.98 3.43
N SER A 125 -4.26 -2.15 2.90
CA SER A 125 -4.01 -0.79 3.43
C SER A 125 -5.13 0.20 3.17
N ALA A 126 -6.11 -0.12 2.31
CA ALA A 126 -7.29 0.71 2.09
C ALA A 126 -8.18 0.82 3.34
N LEU A 127 -8.01 -0.05 4.35
CA LEU A 127 -8.72 0.01 5.63
C LEU A 127 -8.59 1.39 6.30
N LYS A 128 -7.47 2.10 6.10
CA LYS A 128 -7.25 3.46 6.64
C LYS A 128 -8.24 4.50 6.12
N HIS A 129 -8.89 4.24 4.99
CA HIS A 129 -9.86 5.14 4.35
C HIS A 129 -11.32 4.71 4.55
N VAL A 130 -11.54 3.60 5.24
CA VAL A 130 -12.88 3.12 5.60
C VAL A 130 -13.39 3.96 6.78
N PRO A 131 -14.65 4.46 6.74
CA PRO A 131 -15.27 5.13 7.89
C PRO A 131 -15.25 4.24 9.14
N GLU A 132 -15.02 4.82 10.32
CA GLU A 132 -14.86 4.05 11.57
C GLU A 132 -16.08 3.16 11.87
N GLU A 133 -17.28 3.67 11.59
CA GLU A 133 -18.55 2.96 11.75
C GLU A 133 -18.69 1.72 10.86
N LEU A 134 -17.89 1.61 9.79
CA LEU A 134 -17.88 0.47 8.87
C LEU A 134 -16.73 -0.51 9.13
N LYS A 135 -15.81 -0.19 10.06
CA LYS A 135 -14.68 -1.08 10.39
C LYS A 135 -15.13 -2.20 11.31
N THR A 136 -15.56 -3.30 10.70
CA THR A 136 -15.88 -4.53 11.42
C THR A 136 -14.66 -5.43 11.58
N THR A 137 -14.71 -6.37 12.54
CA THR A 137 -13.68 -7.41 12.70
C THR A 137 -13.51 -8.23 11.43
N GLU A 138 -14.60 -8.51 10.71
CA GLU A 138 -14.56 -9.22 9.43
C GLU A 138 -13.76 -8.45 8.38
N LEU A 139 -13.97 -7.13 8.29
CA LEU A 139 -13.24 -6.28 7.36
C LEU A 139 -11.74 -6.20 7.76
N CYS A 140 -11.46 -6.11 9.05
CA CYS A 140 -10.08 -6.16 9.56
C CYS A 140 -9.41 -7.51 9.23
N ALA A 141 -10.13 -8.63 9.31
CA ALA A 141 -9.58 -9.93 8.93
C ALA A 141 -9.22 -10.01 7.43
N LEU A 142 -9.91 -9.27 6.56
CA LEU A 142 -9.57 -9.20 5.13
C LEU A 142 -8.20 -8.55 4.89
N THR A 143 -7.76 -7.59 5.70
CA THR A 143 -6.42 -6.98 5.54
C THR A 143 -5.30 -8.00 5.73
N LEU A 144 -5.56 -9.04 6.52
CA LEU A 144 -4.61 -10.10 6.84
C LEU A 144 -4.59 -11.21 5.78
N GLN A 145 -5.43 -11.14 4.73
CA GLN A 145 -5.45 -12.17 3.68
C GLN A 145 -4.20 -12.15 2.82
N GLU A 146 -3.71 -10.96 2.47
CA GLU A 146 -2.47 -10.82 1.72
C GLU A 146 -1.25 -11.19 2.56
N ASN A 147 -0.18 -11.64 1.91
CA ASN A 147 1.08 -11.95 2.58
C ASN A 147 1.90 -10.68 2.81
N VAL A 148 1.27 -9.67 3.43
CA VAL A 148 1.91 -8.38 3.77
C VAL A 148 2.42 -8.48 5.21
N PRO A 149 3.75 -8.40 5.43
CA PRO A 149 4.35 -8.62 6.75
C PRO A 149 3.82 -7.70 7.86
N TRP A 150 3.42 -6.48 7.51
CA TRP A 150 2.96 -5.42 8.41
C TRP A 150 1.45 -5.16 8.34
N ALA A 151 0.65 -6.11 7.82
CA ALA A 151 -0.80 -5.92 7.63
C ALA A 151 -1.55 -5.58 8.92
N LEU A 152 -1.14 -6.16 10.06
CA LEU A 152 -1.72 -5.85 11.38
C LEU A 152 -1.57 -4.37 11.75
N GLY A 153 -0.51 -3.71 11.29
CA GLY A 153 -0.27 -2.28 11.50
C GLY A 153 -1.28 -1.37 10.81
N TYR A 154 -2.01 -1.85 9.80
CA TYR A 154 -3.11 -1.10 9.16
C TYR A 154 -4.41 -1.14 9.95
N ILE A 155 -4.56 -2.12 10.86
CA ILE A 155 -5.73 -2.22 11.74
C ILE A 155 -5.49 -1.28 12.92
N PRO A 156 -6.42 -0.33 13.20
CA PRO A 156 -6.38 0.50 14.40
C PRO A 156 -6.23 -0.34 15.66
N GLU A 157 -5.46 0.14 16.63
CA GLU A 157 -5.10 -0.65 17.82
C GLU A 157 -6.35 -1.10 18.60
N GLU A 158 -7.36 -0.24 18.66
CA GLU A 158 -8.64 -0.46 19.33
C GLU A 158 -9.46 -1.60 18.71
N LEU A 159 -9.18 -1.95 17.45
CA LEU A 159 -9.85 -3.02 16.71
C LEU A 159 -9.02 -4.31 16.66
N ARG A 160 -7.80 -4.31 17.22
CA ARG A 160 -6.95 -5.51 17.26
C ARG A 160 -7.45 -6.46 18.34
N THR A 161 -8.16 -7.50 17.92
CA THR A 161 -8.54 -8.60 18.82
C THR A 161 -7.41 -9.63 18.94
N LEU A 162 -7.43 -10.44 19.99
CA LEU A 162 -6.50 -11.57 20.14
C LEU A 162 -6.55 -12.51 18.93
N GLU A 163 -7.74 -12.72 18.36
CA GLU A 163 -7.94 -13.55 17.17
C GLU A 163 -7.21 -12.99 15.94
N LEU A 164 -7.38 -11.68 15.67
CA LEU A 164 -6.68 -11.00 14.56
C LEU A 164 -5.16 -11.02 14.77
N CYS A 165 -4.71 -10.76 16.00
CA CYS A 165 -3.30 -10.81 16.36
C CYS A 165 -2.71 -12.21 16.13
N THR A 166 -3.43 -13.25 16.56
CA THR A 166 -3.03 -14.65 16.38
C THR A 166 -2.95 -15.01 14.89
N LEU A 167 -3.94 -14.61 14.10
CA LEU A 167 -3.96 -14.83 12.65
C LEU A 167 -2.76 -14.15 11.96
N ALA A 168 -2.47 -12.91 12.33
CA ALA A 168 -1.33 -12.16 11.79
C ALA A 168 0.01 -12.81 12.15
N VAL A 169 0.20 -13.17 13.42
CA VAL A 169 1.41 -13.84 13.93
C VAL A 169 1.62 -15.20 13.28
N GLN A 170 0.54 -15.95 13.05
CA GLN A 170 0.60 -17.26 12.39
C GLN A 170 1.13 -17.17 10.95
N LYS A 171 0.81 -16.08 10.25
CA LYS A 171 1.34 -15.77 8.90
C LYS A 171 2.77 -15.24 8.95
N ASN A 172 3.03 -14.30 9.85
CA ASN A 172 4.35 -13.70 10.03
C ASN A 172 4.63 -13.48 11.52
N GLY A 173 5.61 -14.20 12.07
CA GLY A 173 5.98 -14.08 13.49
C GLY A 173 6.40 -12.66 13.89
N ASN A 174 6.89 -11.85 12.96
CA ASN A 174 7.26 -10.46 13.24
C ASN A 174 6.03 -9.54 13.42
N ALA A 175 4.82 -10.01 13.09
CA ALA A 175 3.60 -9.24 13.34
C ALA A 175 3.38 -8.96 14.83
N LEU A 176 4.08 -9.67 15.73
CA LEU A 176 4.08 -9.41 17.17
C LEU A 176 4.45 -7.95 17.51
N GLU A 177 5.27 -7.29 16.67
CA GLU A 177 5.59 -5.85 16.78
C GLU A 177 4.35 -4.95 16.84
N TYR A 178 3.28 -5.31 16.14
CA TYR A 178 2.03 -4.55 16.06
C TYR A 178 0.95 -5.07 17.01
N VAL A 179 1.24 -6.09 17.82
CA VAL A 179 0.29 -6.58 18.83
C VAL A 179 0.34 -5.65 20.04
N PRO A 180 -0.81 -5.15 20.55
CA PRO A 180 -0.87 -4.40 21.79
C PRO A 180 -0.22 -5.17 22.94
N ASP A 181 0.50 -4.48 23.82
CA ASP A 181 1.27 -5.14 24.88
C ASP A 181 0.38 -6.02 25.78
N GLU A 182 -0.86 -5.60 26.04
CA GLU A 182 -1.85 -6.34 26.84
C GLU A 182 -2.27 -7.67 26.21
N LEU A 183 -2.13 -7.81 24.88
CA LEU A 183 -2.48 -9.03 24.14
C LEU A 183 -1.29 -9.96 23.90
N ARG A 184 -0.07 -9.57 24.30
CA ARG A 184 1.15 -10.39 24.14
C ARG A 184 1.23 -11.48 25.21
N THR A 185 0.32 -12.45 25.13
CA THR A 185 0.33 -13.62 26.01
C THR A 185 1.55 -14.51 25.75
N LEU A 186 1.89 -15.36 26.73
CA LEU A 186 2.94 -16.36 26.58
C LEU A 186 2.71 -17.25 25.34
N GLU A 187 1.47 -17.67 25.10
CA GLU A 187 1.10 -18.51 23.96
C GLU A 187 1.35 -17.80 22.63
N LEU A 188 0.92 -16.54 22.51
CA LEU A 188 1.10 -15.76 21.28
C LEU A 188 2.57 -15.45 21.03
N CYS A 189 3.34 -15.11 22.06
CA CYS A 189 4.78 -14.89 21.96
C CYS A 189 5.52 -16.17 21.53
N THR A 190 5.11 -17.33 22.07
CA THR A 190 5.68 -18.63 21.69
C THR A 190 5.40 -18.95 20.23
N LEU A 191 4.16 -18.71 19.77
CA LEU A 191 3.79 -18.86 18.36
C LEU A 191 4.61 -17.95 17.45
N ALA A 192 4.81 -16.68 17.86
CA ALA A 192 5.58 -15.71 17.11
C ALA A 192 7.03 -16.16 16.91
N VAL A 193 7.68 -16.66 17.96
CA VAL A 193 9.06 -17.19 17.91
C VAL A 193 9.15 -18.43 17.02
N GLN A 194 8.17 -19.33 17.10
CA GLN A 194 8.10 -20.49 16.23
C GLN A 194 8.09 -20.08 14.75
N LYS A 195 7.36 -19.01 14.43
CA LYS A 195 7.28 -18.47 13.07
C LYS A 195 8.52 -17.67 12.68
N SER A 196 9.07 -16.85 13.56
CA SER A 196 10.26 -16.03 13.32
C SER A 196 11.08 -15.86 14.60
N SER A 197 12.37 -16.22 14.57
CA SER A 197 13.26 -15.99 15.71
C SER A 197 13.43 -14.50 16.03
N TYR A 198 13.29 -13.63 15.02
CA TYR A 198 13.33 -12.18 15.19
C TYR A 198 12.20 -11.66 16.08
N ALA A 199 11.10 -12.41 16.23
CA ALA A 199 10.00 -12.04 17.12
C ALA A 199 10.43 -11.89 18.59
N LEU A 200 11.53 -12.53 19.02
CA LEU A 200 12.11 -12.36 20.35
C LEU A 200 12.38 -10.90 20.72
N LYS A 201 12.66 -10.04 19.73
CA LYS A 201 12.87 -8.61 19.95
C LYS A 201 11.64 -7.90 20.51
N TYR A 202 10.44 -8.38 20.16
CA TYR A 202 9.15 -7.73 20.45
C TYR A 202 8.41 -8.33 21.65
N ILE A 203 9.00 -9.33 22.30
CA ILE A 203 8.40 -9.95 23.48
C ILE A 203 8.52 -9.00 24.67
N PRO A 204 7.48 -8.88 25.52
CA PRO A 204 7.56 -8.12 26.77
C PRO A 204 8.72 -8.59 27.65
N GLU A 205 9.41 -7.66 28.30
CA GLU A 205 10.58 -7.97 29.14
C GLU A 205 10.24 -8.93 30.28
N GLU A 206 9.01 -8.86 30.79
CA GLU A 206 8.50 -9.73 31.85
C GLU A 206 8.45 -11.21 31.45
N LEU A 207 8.36 -11.49 30.15
CA LEU A 207 8.32 -12.85 29.61
C LEU A 207 9.72 -13.34 29.17
N LYS A 208 10.74 -12.48 29.09
CA LYS A 208 12.10 -12.83 28.68
C LYS A 208 12.89 -13.50 29.80
N THR A 209 12.39 -14.63 30.28
CA THR A 209 13.06 -15.45 31.30
C THR A 209 14.05 -16.43 30.66
N PRO A 210 15.04 -16.95 31.42
CA PRO A 210 15.92 -18.01 30.94
C PRO A 210 15.14 -19.22 30.39
N ASP A 211 14.03 -19.57 31.03
CA ASP A 211 13.15 -20.66 30.58
C ASP A 211 12.49 -20.34 29.24
N PHE A 212 12.06 -19.10 29.02
CA PHE A 212 11.51 -18.67 27.74
C PHE A 212 12.57 -18.68 26.64
N TYR A 213 13.80 -18.23 26.91
CA TYR A 213 14.90 -18.34 25.94
C TYR A 213 15.23 -19.80 25.59
N LYS A 214 15.23 -20.70 26.58
CA LYS A 214 15.39 -22.13 26.36
C LYS A 214 14.29 -22.70 25.48
N LEU A 215 13.04 -22.31 25.72
CA LEU A 215 11.90 -22.67 24.88
C LEU A 215 12.06 -22.14 23.46
N ALA A 216 12.41 -20.85 23.30
CA ALA A 216 12.60 -20.18 22.02
C ALA A 216 13.67 -20.86 21.15
N VAL A 217 14.84 -21.15 21.73
CA VAL A 217 15.93 -21.87 21.06
C VAL A 217 15.53 -23.30 20.72
N THR A 218 14.78 -23.96 21.60
CA THR A 218 14.25 -25.30 21.35
C THR A 218 13.24 -25.30 20.21
N LEU A 219 12.41 -24.27 20.07
CA LEU A 219 11.47 -24.14 18.96
C LEU A 219 12.20 -23.84 17.65
N LYS A 220 13.13 -22.88 17.69
CA LYS A 220 13.84 -22.37 16.52
C LYS A 220 15.28 -22.03 16.88
N GLY A 221 16.24 -22.84 16.43
CA GLY A 221 17.65 -22.70 16.82
C GLY A 221 18.28 -21.33 16.51
N SER A 222 17.82 -20.65 15.45
CA SER A 222 18.25 -19.28 15.12
C SER A 222 17.88 -18.23 16.17
N ALA A 223 16.99 -18.56 17.12
CA ALA A 223 16.68 -17.72 18.27
C ALA A 223 17.89 -17.46 19.17
N LEU A 224 18.91 -18.32 19.12
CA LEU A 224 20.14 -18.18 19.91
C LEU A 224 20.85 -16.83 19.66
N GLU A 225 20.71 -16.26 18.46
CA GLU A 225 21.23 -14.94 18.09
C GLU A 225 20.73 -13.82 19.03
N TYR A 226 19.49 -13.94 19.50
CA TYR A 226 18.80 -12.92 20.30
C TYR A 226 18.82 -13.20 21.82
N VAL A 227 19.51 -14.26 22.25
CA VAL A 227 19.70 -14.57 23.67
C VAL A 227 20.81 -13.67 24.22
N PRO A 228 20.66 -13.07 25.42
CA PRO A 228 21.76 -12.36 26.10
C PRO A 228 22.98 -13.25 26.29
N ASP A 229 24.18 -12.69 26.17
CA ASP A 229 25.43 -13.46 26.22
C ASP A 229 25.61 -14.20 27.55
N GLU A 230 25.11 -13.63 28.65
CA GLU A 230 25.15 -14.22 29.99
C GLU A 230 24.36 -15.52 30.10
N LEU A 231 23.37 -15.72 29.21
CA LEU A 231 22.50 -16.90 29.18
C LEU A 231 22.92 -17.93 28.10
N LYS A 232 23.95 -17.64 27.30
CA LYS A 232 24.47 -18.54 26.26
C LYS A 232 25.36 -19.63 26.86
N THR A 233 24.72 -20.60 27.51
CA THR A 233 25.41 -21.78 28.03
C THR A 233 25.70 -22.80 26.94
N GLU A 234 26.67 -23.69 27.18
CA GLU A 234 26.97 -24.81 26.28
C GLU A 234 25.74 -25.71 26.03
N GLU A 235 24.90 -25.92 27.05
CA GLU A 235 23.66 -26.67 26.93
C GLU A 235 22.68 -26.00 25.94
N LEU A 236 22.50 -24.69 26.06
CA LEU A 236 21.61 -23.93 25.19
C LEU A 236 22.12 -23.92 23.73
N CYS A 237 23.43 -23.76 23.54
CA CYS A 237 24.06 -23.86 22.21
C CYS A 237 23.85 -25.26 21.59
N LYS A 238 23.97 -26.33 22.38
CA LYS A 238 23.68 -27.70 21.91
C LYS A 238 22.22 -27.87 21.50
N LEU A 239 21.27 -27.26 22.21
CA LEU A 239 19.85 -27.27 21.84
C LEU A 239 19.60 -26.57 20.51
N ALA A 240 20.27 -25.44 20.26
CA ALA A 240 20.14 -24.68 19.02
C ALA A 240 20.55 -25.49 17.78
N VAL A 241 21.65 -26.24 17.88
CA VAL A 241 22.22 -26.99 16.74
C VAL A 241 21.53 -28.34 16.52
N LYS A 242 20.99 -28.97 17.58
CA LYS A 242 20.30 -30.28 17.48
C LYS A 242 19.13 -30.30 16.49
N LYS A 243 18.49 -29.17 16.21
CA LYS A 243 17.38 -29.07 15.24
C LYS A 243 17.80 -28.70 13.81
N ILE A 244 19.05 -28.32 13.57
CA ILE A 244 19.57 -28.04 12.21
C ILE A 244 19.80 -29.35 11.43
N VAL A 245 19.82 -30.49 12.11
CA VAL A 245 20.03 -31.83 11.53
C VAL A 245 18.70 -32.58 11.38
N VAL A 246 17.77 -32.07 10.58
CA VAL A 246 16.66 -32.88 10.05
C VAL A 246 16.45 -32.49 8.58
N TYR A 247 16.57 -33.51 7.72
CA TYR A 247 16.60 -33.50 6.25
C TYR A 247 15.42 -32.79 5.58
#